data_AF-A0AAI8L823-F1
#
_entry.id   AF-A0AAI8L823-F1
#
_cell.length_a   1.000
_cell.length_b   1.000
_cell.length_c   1.000
_cell.angle_alpha   90.00
_cell.angle_beta   90.00
_cell.angle_gamma   90.00
#
_symmetry.space_group_name_H-M   'P 1'
#
loop_
_entity.id
_entity.type
_entity.pdbx_description
1 polymer ?
#
loop_
_entity_poly.entity_id
_entity_poly.type
_entity_poly.pdbx_seq_one_letter_code
_entity_poly.pdbx_strand_id
1 'polypeptide(L)'
;MTVLVTGATGNVGRKVVESLLAAGVPVRATSRNPKTAGLPAGVDVHAGDLDDPGSFKDALSGVEKLFLFPNPSGIAEFLDLAKASGVRHVVLLSSAAVGAPDVTSHPIGLMHLSVEQAVERSGLARTVLRPGAFASNALQWAPAIRESGEVRIPYAESTLSPIHERDIAAVAVQALLTDGHEDATYELTGPESMTQRRQAELIGAATGRPVTVVDLVDGAARAQLELDYGGFGVPGLIDSVLGTYAASVGTAAPVTDTVARITGRAPTPFADWALEHRQAFTAA
;
A
#
# COMPACT_ATOMS: atom_id res chain seq x y z
N MET A 1 14.82 20.85 5.55
CA MET A 1 14.33 19.52 5.18
C MET A 1 13.13 19.60 4.28
N THR A 2 13.31 19.20 3.02
CA THR A 2 12.22 18.96 2.06
C THR A 2 12.09 17.45 1.85
N VAL A 3 10.85 16.95 1.85
CA VAL A 3 10.55 15.54 1.58
C VAL A 3 9.93 15.41 0.20
N LEU A 4 10.46 14.51 -0.62
CA LEU A 4 9.84 14.11 -1.88
C LEU A 4 8.95 12.89 -1.65
N VAL A 5 7.73 12.92 -2.17
CA VAL A 5 6.77 11.81 -2.15
C VAL A 5 6.50 11.36 -3.58
N THR A 6 6.95 10.15 -3.94
CA THR A 6 6.53 9.50 -5.20
C THR A 6 5.22 8.74 -5.00
N GLY A 7 4.49 8.47 -6.09
CA GLY A 7 3.16 7.87 -5.99
C GLY A 7 2.17 8.70 -5.16
N ALA A 8 2.37 10.03 -5.11
CA ALA A 8 1.67 10.93 -4.20
C ALA A 8 0.16 10.99 -4.39
N THR A 9 -0.36 10.58 -5.56
CA THR A 9 -1.79 10.53 -5.85
C THR A 9 -2.45 9.22 -5.44
N GLY A 10 -1.67 8.19 -5.10
CA GLY A 10 -2.17 6.89 -4.65
C GLY A 10 -2.63 6.88 -3.18
N ASN A 11 -3.25 5.77 -2.76
CA ASN A 11 -3.91 5.64 -1.46
C ASN A 11 -3.00 6.02 -0.28
N VAL A 12 -1.79 5.48 -0.23
CA VAL A 12 -0.82 5.75 0.85
C VAL A 12 -0.10 7.09 0.63
N GLY A 13 0.41 7.34 -0.59
CA GLY A 13 1.18 8.55 -0.89
C GLY A 13 0.40 9.83 -0.61
N ARG A 14 -0.89 9.87 -0.89
CA ARG A 14 -1.76 11.01 -0.57
C ARG A 14 -1.83 11.27 0.93
N LYS A 15 -1.94 10.22 1.73
CA LYS A 15 -1.97 10.32 3.20
C LYS A 15 -0.61 10.73 3.78
N VAL A 16 0.49 10.33 3.15
CA VAL A 16 1.84 10.81 3.50
C VAL A 16 1.95 12.32 3.23
N VAL A 17 1.52 12.79 2.05
CA VAL A 17 1.50 14.23 1.71
C VAL A 17 0.67 15.03 2.73
N GLU A 18 -0.57 14.61 3.00
CA GLU A 18 -1.46 15.27 3.95
C GLU A 18 -0.83 15.36 5.36
N SER A 19 -0.21 14.27 5.82
CA SER A 19 0.39 14.19 7.15
C SER A 19 1.66 15.05 7.27
N LEU A 20 2.51 15.07 6.23
CA LEU A 20 3.71 15.91 6.21
C LEU A 20 3.36 17.41 6.19
N LEU A 21 2.34 17.81 5.42
CA LEU A 21 1.84 19.17 5.42
C LEU A 21 1.29 19.58 6.79
N ALA A 22 0.52 18.69 7.44
CA ALA A 22 0.00 18.94 8.78
C ALA A 22 1.12 19.09 9.82
N ALA A 23 2.27 18.45 9.60
CA ALA A 23 3.48 18.61 10.42
C ALA A 23 4.32 19.86 10.07
N GLY A 24 3.88 20.70 9.13
CA GLY A 24 4.59 21.90 8.72
C GLY A 24 5.87 21.65 7.90
N VAL A 25 6.01 20.45 7.33
CA VAL A 25 7.19 20.05 6.54
C VAL A 25 6.98 20.48 5.08
N PRO A 26 7.99 21.10 4.43
CA PRO A 26 7.96 21.32 3.00
C PRO A 26 7.83 20.00 2.23
N VAL A 27 6.71 19.83 1.52
CA VAL A 27 6.41 18.63 0.74
C VAL A 27 6.56 18.93 -0.74
N ARG A 28 7.37 18.10 -1.40
CA ARG A 28 7.36 17.96 -2.84
C ARG A 28 6.69 16.64 -3.21
N ALA A 29 5.86 16.66 -4.23
CA ALA A 29 5.17 15.47 -4.72
C ALA A 29 5.37 15.32 -6.22
N THR A 30 5.45 14.08 -6.70
CA THR A 30 5.46 13.80 -8.14
C THR A 30 4.17 13.16 -8.62
N SER A 31 3.80 13.54 -9.84
CA SER A 31 2.71 12.93 -10.59
C SER A 31 3.10 12.93 -12.06
N ARG A 32 2.71 11.88 -12.80
CA ARG A 32 2.82 11.87 -14.26
C ARG A 32 2.04 13.03 -14.91
N ASN A 33 0.96 13.47 -14.24
CA ASN A 33 0.15 14.61 -14.66
C ASN A 33 0.03 15.62 -13.49
N PRO A 34 0.99 16.55 -13.31
CA PRO A 34 1.00 17.50 -12.19
C PRO A 34 -0.27 18.37 -12.12
N LYS A 35 -0.77 18.82 -13.28
CA LYS A 35 -1.94 19.71 -13.39
C LYS A 35 -3.23 19.09 -12.87
N THR A 36 -3.33 17.77 -12.89
CA THR A 36 -4.54 17.02 -12.48
C THR A 36 -4.30 16.14 -11.26
N ALA A 37 -3.17 16.32 -10.55
CA ALA A 37 -2.80 15.48 -9.41
C ALA A 37 -3.80 15.60 -8.23
N GLY A 38 -4.53 16.71 -8.15
CA GLY A 38 -5.55 16.94 -7.13
C GLY A 38 -5.00 16.84 -5.71
N LEU A 39 -3.75 17.25 -5.49
CA LEU A 39 -3.09 17.25 -4.18
C LEU A 39 -3.49 18.50 -3.39
N PRO A 40 -3.37 18.49 -2.04
CA PRO A 40 -3.70 19.64 -1.22
C PRO A 40 -2.94 20.91 -1.63
N ALA A 41 -3.51 22.08 -1.33
CA ALA A 41 -2.81 23.34 -1.51
C ALA A 41 -1.51 23.39 -0.66
N GLY A 42 -0.46 24.01 -1.18
CA GLY A 42 0.83 24.13 -0.50
C GLY A 42 1.83 23.00 -0.81
N VAL A 43 1.43 21.97 -1.56
CA VAL A 43 2.37 20.98 -2.11
C VAL A 43 3.08 21.54 -3.33
N ASP A 44 4.40 21.42 -3.39
CA ASP A 44 5.19 21.67 -4.59
C ASP A 44 5.08 20.45 -5.53
N VAL A 45 4.27 20.53 -6.59
CA VAL A 45 3.97 19.38 -7.46
C VAL A 45 4.82 19.41 -8.73
N HIS A 46 5.60 18.36 -8.95
CA HIS A 46 6.48 18.20 -10.11
C HIS A 46 6.03 17.05 -11.00
N ALA A 47 6.43 17.11 -12.28
CA ALA A 47 6.40 15.93 -13.13
C ALA A 47 7.40 14.89 -12.61
N GLY A 48 7.06 13.62 -12.72
CA GLY A 48 7.95 12.53 -12.37
C GLY A 48 7.32 11.19 -12.72
N ASP A 49 8.08 10.38 -13.43
CA ASP A 49 7.72 9.02 -13.82
C ASP A 49 8.87 8.09 -13.49
N LEU A 50 8.64 7.08 -12.63
CA LEU A 50 9.69 6.14 -12.22
C LEU A 50 10.19 5.30 -13.41
N ASP A 51 9.43 5.21 -14.51
CA ASP A 51 9.87 4.60 -15.76
C ASP A 51 10.77 5.51 -16.62
N ASP A 52 10.86 6.80 -16.27
CA ASP A 52 11.77 7.79 -16.85
C ASP A 52 12.50 8.56 -15.72
N PRO A 53 13.56 7.98 -15.12
CA PRO A 53 14.29 8.60 -14.01
C PRO A 53 14.77 10.03 -14.28
N GLY A 54 15.06 10.37 -15.55
CA GLY A 54 15.47 11.72 -15.95
C GLY A 54 14.40 12.79 -15.69
N SER A 55 13.12 12.40 -15.67
CA SER A 55 11.99 13.29 -15.37
C SER A 55 12.03 13.88 -13.94
N PHE A 56 12.80 13.29 -13.01
CA PHE A 56 12.89 13.72 -11.62
C PHE A 56 13.91 14.81 -11.33
N LYS A 57 14.68 15.26 -12.33
CA LYS A 57 15.79 16.19 -12.11
C LYS A 57 15.39 17.45 -11.33
N ASP A 58 14.28 18.08 -11.71
CA ASP A 58 13.77 19.27 -11.02
C ASP A 58 13.17 18.89 -9.65
N ALA A 59 12.51 17.74 -9.59
CA ALA A 59 11.87 17.26 -8.37
C ALA A 59 12.87 16.93 -7.26
N LEU A 60 14.08 16.49 -7.59
CA LEU A 60 15.10 16.09 -6.62
C LEU A 60 15.91 17.26 -6.04
N SER A 61 15.84 18.45 -6.65
CA SER A 61 16.64 19.61 -6.23
C SER A 61 16.30 20.04 -4.79
N GLY A 62 17.28 19.94 -3.89
CA GLY A 62 17.13 20.33 -2.47
C GLY A 62 16.29 19.37 -1.63
N VAL A 63 16.04 18.15 -2.12
CA VAL A 63 15.34 17.09 -1.37
C VAL A 63 16.33 16.38 -0.44
N GLU A 64 15.93 16.18 0.81
CA GLU A 64 16.76 15.50 1.81
C GLU A 64 16.29 14.07 2.10
N LYS A 65 14.97 13.82 2.04
CA LYS A 65 14.38 12.50 2.30
C LYS A 65 13.29 12.16 1.27
N LEU A 66 13.07 10.88 1.05
CA LEU A 66 12.20 10.36 0.01
C LEU A 66 11.21 9.34 0.58
N PHE A 67 9.92 9.51 0.30
CA PHE A 67 8.95 8.41 0.32
C PHE A 67 8.86 7.80 -1.07
N LEU A 68 9.15 6.50 -1.17
CA LEU A 68 9.33 5.80 -2.43
C LEU A 68 8.24 4.74 -2.65
N PHE A 69 7.46 4.91 -3.72
CA PHE A 69 6.62 3.87 -4.28
C PHE A 69 7.47 2.79 -5.01
N PRO A 70 7.15 1.50 -4.88
CA PRO A 70 8.00 0.43 -5.41
C PRO A 70 7.76 0.22 -6.91
N ASN A 71 8.52 0.92 -7.76
CA ASN A 71 8.62 0.61 -9.18
C ASN A 71 9.99 -0.03 -9.47
N PRO A 72 10.07 -1.28 -9.99
CA PRO A 72 11.35 -1.91 -10.30
C PRO A 72 12.03 -1.32 -11.54
N SER A 73 11.25 -0.79 -12.48
CA SER A 73 11.76 -0.16 -13.69
C SER A 73 12.46 1.16 -13.34
N GLY A 74 13.66 1.38 -13.89
CA GLY A 74 14.46 2.60 -13.67
C GLY A 74 14.99 2.82 -12.25
N ILE A 75 14.74 1.91 -11.30
CA ILE A 75 14.91 2.18 -9.87
C ILE A 75 16.36 2.47 -9.45
N ALA A 76 17.33 1.77 -10.04
CA ALA A 76 18.74 1.97 -9.70
C ALA A 76 19.22 3.36 -10.14
N GLU A 77 18.89 3.74 -11.39
CA GLU A 77 19.22 5.06 -11.93
C GLU A 77 18.53 6.18 -11.15
N PHE A 78 17.26 6.00 -10.79
CA PHE A 78 16.53 6.96 -9.96
C PHE A 78 17.19 7.15 -8.58
N LEU A 79 17.62 6.07 -7.93
CA LEU A 79 18.30 6.14 -6.63
C LEU A 79 19.68 6.80 -6.73
N ASP A 80 20.43 6.55 -7.81
CA ASP A 80 21.70 7.22 -8.09
C ASP A 80 21.49 8.74 -8.28
N LEU A 81 20.47 9.15 -9.04
CA LEU A 81 20.09 10.55 -9.22
C LEU A 81 19.66 11.20 -7.90
N ALA A 82 18.86 10.49 -7.09
CA ALA A 82 18.42 10.96 -5.79
C ALA A 82 19.60 11.19 -4.85
N LYS A 83 20.53 10.23 -4.77
CA LYS A 83 21.75 10.34 -3.99
C LYS A 83 22.63 11.50 -4.46
N ALA A 84 22.84 11.63 -5.77
CA ALA A 84 23.62 12.72 -6.35
C ALA A 84 23.00 14.11 -6.09
N SER A 85 21.68 14.16 -5.91
CA SER A 85 20.93 15.38 -5.60
C SER A 85 20.85 15.68 -4.09
N GLY A 86 21.48 14.85 -3.26
CA GLY A 86 21.62 15.08 -1.81
C GLY A 86 20.56 14.41 -0.94
N VAL A 87 19.74 13.51 -1.50
CA VAL A 87 18.87 12.65 -0.70
C VAL A 87 19.74 11.79 0.22
N ARG A 88 19.36 11.69 1.49
CA ARG A 88 20.11 10.95 2.52
C ARG A 88 19.34 9.75 3.07
N HIS A 89 18.01 9.76 2.99
CA HIS A 89 17.14 8.71 3.55
C HIS A 89 15.95 8.40 2.64
N VAL A 90 15.72 7.10 2.42
CA VAL A 90 14.57 6.56 1.68
C VAL A 90 13.65 5.77 2.61
N VAL A 91 12.38 6.13 2.67
CA VAL A 91 11.32 5.31 3.23
C VAL A 91 10.59 4.62 2.09
N LEU A 92 10.84 3.32 1.92
CA LEU A 92 10.28 2.50 0.86
C LEU A 92 8.96 1.87 1.31
N LEU A 93 7.89 2.08 0.53
CA LEU A 93 6.68 1.27 0.63
C LEU A 93 6.92 -0.05 -0.09
N SER A 94 7.24 -1.10 0.66
CA SER A 94 7.42 -2.46 0.17
C SER A 94 6.15 -3.30 0.41
N SER A 95 6.28 -4.62 0.57
CA SER A 95 5.19 -5.57 0.82
C SER A 95 5.61 -6.69 1.77
N ALA A 96 4.69 -7.14 2.62
CA ALA A 96 4.87 -8.34 3.44
C ALA A 96 5.10 -9.61 2.60
N ALA A 97 4.72 -9.61 1.32
CA ALA A 97 4.97 -10.73 0.39
C ALA A 97 6.48 -11.05 0.22
N VAL A 98 7.37 -10.10 0.51
CA VAL A 98 8.83 -10.36 0.52
C VAL A 98 9.22 -11.37 1.61
N GLY A 99 8.47 -11.44 2.71
CA GLY A 99 8.67 -12.38 3.81
C GLY A 99 7.97 -13.74 3.61
N ALA A 100 7.39 -14.01 2.44
CA ALA A 100 6.78 -15.31 2.15
C ALA A 100 7.81 -16.45 2.29
N PRO A 101 7.41 -17.65 2.76
CA PRO A 101 8.34 -18.78 2.94
C PRO A 101 9.15 -19.13 1.69
N ASP A 102 8.54 -18.98 0.52
CA ASP A 102 9.21 -19.01 -0.77
C ASP A 102 8.85 -17.76 -1.58
N VAL A 103 9.67 -16.72 -1.46
CA VAL A 103 9.50 -15.49 -2.24
C VAL A 103 9.62 -15.74 -3.74
N THR A 104 10.34 -16.78 -4.18
CA THR A 104 10.62 -17.02 -5.61
C THR A 104 9.40 -17.48 -6.41
N SER A 105 8.41 -18.05 -5.74
CA SER A 105 7.11 -18.38 -6.31
C SER A 105 6.05 -17.29 -6.10
N HIS A 106 6.43 -16.13 -5.54
CA HIS A 106 5.52 -15.01 -5.25
C HIS A 106 5.87 -13.79 -6.12
N PRO A 107 5.19 -13.55 -7.26
CA PRO A 107 5.52 -12.46 -8.19
C PRO A 107 5.54 -11.07 -7.54
N ILE A 108 4.58 -10.78 -6.66
CA ILE A 108 4.55 -9.54 -5.87
C ILE A 108 5.78 -9.45 -4.95
N GLY A 109 6.11 -10.53 -4.24
CA GLY A 109 7.29 -10.58 -3.36
C GLY A 109 8.59 -10.37 -4.14
N LEU A 110 8.77 -11.03 -5.28
CA LEU A 110 9.94 -10.84 -6.15
C LEU A 110 10.09 -9.40 -6.64
N MET A 111 9.00 -8.78 -7.09
CA MET A 111 9.02 -7.41 -7.55
C MET A 111 9.50 -6.47 -6.45
N HIS A 112 8.90 -6.57 -5.25
CA HIS A 112 9.27 -5.71 -4.12
C HIS A 112 10.69 -6.01 -3.62
N LEU A 113 11.11 -7.27 -3.57
CA LEU A 113 12.47 -7.66 -3.18
C LEU A 113 13.51 -7.04 -4.14
N SER A 114 13.22 -6.98 -5.44
CA SER A 114 14.13 -6.36 -6.41
C SER A 114 14.35 -4.86 -6.14
N VAL A 115 13.30 -4.16 -5.72
CA VAL A 115 13.34 -2.74 -5.33
C VAL A 115 14.06 -2.58 -3.98
N GLU A 116 13.76 -3.41 -2.99
CA GLU A 116 14.44 -3.38 -1.68
C GLU A 116 15.96 -3.56 -1.85
N GLN A 117 16.38 -4.50 -2.69
CA GLN A 117 17.79 -4.73 -2.99
C GLN A 117 18.42 -3.55 -3.75
N ALA A 118 17.68 -2.86 -4.62
CA ALA A 118 18.19 -1.66 -5.28
C ALA A 118 18.39 -0.51 -4.29
N VAL A 119 17.44 -0.30 -3.37
CA VAL A 119 17.57 0.67 -2.27
C VAL A 119 18.76 0.34 -1.40
N GLU A 120 18.96 -0.93 -1.04
CA GLU A 120 20.13 -1.38 -0.27
C GLU A 120 21.45 -1.10 -1.01
N ARG A 121 21.56 -1.47 -2.29
CA ARG A 121 22.76 -1.24 -3.10
C ARG A 121 23.09 0.25 -3.30
N SER A 122 22.09 1.14 -3.23
CA SER A 122 22.33 2.59 -3.35
C SER A 122 23.19 3.16 -2.22
N GLY A 123 23.21 2.49 -1.06
CA GLY A 123 23.90 2.94 0.14
C GLY A 123 23.29 4.19 0.79
N LEU A 124 22.08 4.59 0.39
CA LEU A 124 21.28 5.57 1.13
C LEU A 124 20.80 4.95 2.45
N ALA A 125 20.66 5.76 3.50
CA ALA A 125 19.93 5.29 4.68
C ALA A 125 18.52 4.89 4.25
N ARG A 126 17.97 3.82 4.82
CA ARG A 126 16.68 3.29 4.39
C ARG A 126 15.80 2.88 5.55
N THR A 127 14.50 2.96 5.34
CA THR A 127 13.49 2.29 6.16
C THR A 127 12.54 1.57 5.21
N VAL A 128 12.26 0.30 5.46
CA VAL A 128 11.41 -0.53 4.60
C VAL A 128 10.09 -0.78 5.32
N LEU A 129 8.97 -0.43 4.69
CA LEU A 129 7.63 -0.69 5.20
C LEU A 129 7.04 -1.88 4.44
N ARG A 130 6.72 -2.97 5.12
CA ARG A 130 6.14 -4.18 4.54
C ARG A 130 4.70 -4.36 5.04
N PRO A 131 3.73 -3.58 4.54
CA PRO A 131 2.33 -3.80 4.83
C PRO A 131 1.83 -5.14 4.27
N GLY A 132 0.90 -5.76 5.00
CA GLY A 132 0.07 -6.86 4.52
C GLY A 132 -1.05 -6.39 3.60
N ALA A 133 -2.22 -7.04 3.66
CA ALA A 133 -3.39 -6.62 2.89
C ALA A 133 -3.84 -5.21 3.28
N PHE A 134 -4.17 -4.37 2.29
CA PHE A 134 -4.67 -3.02 2.56
C PHE A 134 -6.18 -3.10 2.78
N ALA A 135 -6.70 -2.35 3.75
CA ALA A 135 -8.15 -2.20 3.92
C ALA A 135 -8.80 -1.66 2.62
N SER A 136 -8.10 -0.76 1.91
CA SER A 136 -8.53 -0.22 0.62
C SER A 136 -8.76 -1.26 -0.48
N ASN A 137 -8.24 -2.49 -0.35
CA ASN A 137 -8.51 -3.55 -1.33
C ASN A 137 -10.01 -3.89 -1.39
N ALA A 138 -10.74 -3.70 -0.29
CA ALA A 138 -12.18 -3.93 -0.26
C ALA A 138 -12.98 -2.98 -1.17
N LEU A 139 -12.40 -1.86 -1.62
CA LEU A 139 -13.03 -0.98 -2.63
C LEU A 139 -13.29 -1.72 -3.96
N GLN A 140 -12.58 -2.81 -4.25
CA GLN A 140 -12.87 -3.65 -5.43
C GLN A 140 -14.28 -4.25 -5.39
N TRP A 141 -14.85 -4.43 -4.20
CA TRP A 141 -16.20 -4.96 -4.02
C TRP A 141 -17.29 -3.90 -4.18
N ALA A 142 -16.93 -2.61 -4.21
CA ALA A 142 -17.87 -1.50 -4.23
C ALA A 142 -18.87 -1.55 -5.40
N PRO A 143 -18.48 -1.85 -6.65
CA PRO A 143 -19.43 -1.96 -7.76
C PRO A 143 -20.52 -3.01 -7.51
N ALA A 144 -20.13 -4.24 -7.13
CA ALA A 144 -21.06 -5.34 -6.89
C ALA A 144 -21.99 -5.06 -5.69
N ILE A 145 -21.43 -4.54 -4.59
CA ILE A 145 -22.21 -4.18 -3.40
C ILE A 145 -23.25 -3.09 -3.73
N ARG A 146 -22.88 -2.07 -4.52
CA ARG A 146 -23.83 -1.02 -4.94
C ARG A 146 -24.94 -1.55 -5.82
N GLU A 147 -24.61 -2.43 -6.76
CA GLU A 147 -25.53 -2.91 -7.79
C GLU A 147 -26.52 -3.95 -7.25
N SER A 148 -26.03 -4.98 -6.57
CA SER A 148 -26.84 -6.13 -6.16
C SER A 148 -26.88 -6.36 -4.65
N GLY A 149 -25.99 -5.73 -3.88
CA GLY A 149 -25.78 -6.05 -2.47
C GLY A 149 -25.13 -7.43 -2.26
N GLU A 150 -24.66 -8.08 -3.33
CA GLU A 150 -23.96 -9.35 -3.30
C GLU A 150 -22.51 -9.16 -3.77
N VAL A 151 -21.57 -9.81 -3.11
CA VAL A 151 -20.17 -9.89 -3.52
C VAL A 151 -19.73 -11.35 -3.59
N ARG A 152 -18.95 -11.67 -4.63
CA ARG A 152 -18.38 -13.00 -4.84
C ARG A 152 -16.90 -12.93 -4.53
N ILE A 153 -16.44 -13.71 -3.56
CA ILE A 153 -15.08 -13.58 -3.00
C ILE A 153 -14.35 -14.91 -3.15
N PRO A 154 -13.19 -14.94 -3.84
CA PRO A 154 -12.28 -16.09 -3.82
C PRO A 154 -11.83 -16.40 -2.40
N TYR A 155 -12.23 -17.56 -1.86
CA TYR A 155 -11.99 -18.00 -0.49
C TYR A 155 -12.42 -16.94 0.53
N ALA A 156 -13.72 -16.71 0.67
CA ALA A 156 -14.28 -15.76 1.60
C ALA A 156 -13.86 -16.03 3.07
N GLU A 157 -13.55 -17.29 3.40
CA GLU A 157 -13.05 -17.70 4.72
C GLU A 157 -11.52 -17.55 4.88
N SER A 158 -10.81 -17.03 3.87
CA SER A 158 -9.38 -16.73 4.00
C SER A 158 -9.19 -15.56 4.97
N THR A 159 -8.21 -15.71 5.86
CA THR A 159 -7.97 -14.72 6.93
C THR A 159 -6.88 -13.74 6.53
N LEU A 160 -7.09 -12.46 6.83
CA LEU A 160 -6.18 -11.34 6.58
C LEU A 160 -6.15 -10.41 7.79
N SER A 161 -5.14 -9.56 7.86
CA SER A 161 -5.00 -8.51 8.89
C SER A 161 -4.99 -7.12 8.24
N PRO A 162 -6.13 -6.66 7.67
CA PRO A 162 -6.17 -5.52 6.75
C PRO A 162 -5.75 -4.23 7.45
N ILE A 163 -4.70 -3.59 6.93
CA ILE A 163 -4.17 -2.33 7.46
C ILE A 163 -4.77 -1.12 6.75
N HIS A 164 -5.12 -0.08 7.51
CA HIS A 164 -5.58 1.19 6.96
C HIS A 164 -4.41 1.98 6.36
N GLU A 165 -4.59 2.54 5.16
CA GLU A 165 -3.58 3.36 4.48
C GLU A 165 -3.08 4.57 5.28
N ARG A 166 -3.89 5.12 6.20
CA ARG A 166 -3.47 6.19 7.12
C ARG A 166 -2.44 5.72 8.16
N ASP A 167 -2.47 4.44 8.53
CA ASP A 167 -1.52 3.86 9.49
C ASP A 167 -0.19 3.58 8.82
N ILE A 168 -0.22 3.08 7.57
CA ILE A 168 0.98 2.97 6.74
C ILE A 168 1.64 4.34 6.59
N ALA A 169 0.85 5.36 6.23
CA ALA A 169 1.35 6.73 6.08
C ALA A 169 1.89 7.31 7.39
N ALA A 170 1.24 7.05 8.53
CA ALA A 170 1.73 7.54 9.81
C ALA A 170 3.07 6.92 10.20
N VAL A 171 3.28 5.62 9.97
CA VAL A 171 4.58 4.96 10.17
C VAL A 171 5.62 5.54 9.22
N ALA A 172 5.27 5.76 7.94
CA ALA A 172 6.17 6.37 6.97
C ALA A 172 6.60 7.78 7.41
N VAL A 173 5.66 8.59 7.91
CA VAL A 173 5.93 9.95 8.38
C VAL A 173 6.83 9.95 9.60
N GLN A 174 6.63 9.05 10.57
CA GLN A 174 7.58 8.90 11.68
C GLN A 174 8.98 8.55 11.16
N ALA A 175 9.09 7.54 10.30
CA ALA A 175 10.37 7.17 9.67
C ALA A 175 11.03 8.34 8.90
N LEU A 176 10.24 9.24 8.31
CA LEU A 176 10.77 10.43 7.63
C LEU A 176 11.17 11.54 8.61
N LEU A 177 10.50 11.72 9.74
CA LEU A 177 10.66 12.91 10.58
C LEU A 177 11.46 12.68 11.85
N THR A 178 11.64 11.44 12.29
CA THR A 178 12.41 11.08 13.49
C THR A 178 13.61 10.20 13.14
N ASP A 179 14.59 10.17 14.04
CA ASP A 179 15.78 9.31 13.91
C ASP A 179 15.51 7.91 14.50
N GLY A 180 16.38 6.94 14.19
CA GLY A 180 16.30 5.59 14.77
C GLY A 180 15.49 4.59 13.93
N HIS A 181 15.18 4.96 12.69
CA HIS A 181 14.47 4.12 11.72
C HIS A 181 15.38 3.64 10.58
N GLU A 182 16.64 4.05 10.58
CA GLU A 182 17.66 3.62 9.64
C GLU A 182 17.86 2.09 9.74
N ASP A 183 17.92 1.45 8.57
CA ASP A 183 18.04 0.01 8.36
C ASP A 183 16.89 -0.83 8.95
N ALA A 184 15.84 -0.18 9.46
CA ALA A 184 14.68 -0.87 9.98
C ALA A 184 13.78 -1.40 8.85
N THR A 185 13.26 -2.60 9.06
CA THR A 185 12.18 -3.18 8.25
C THR A 185 10.98 -3.41 9.15
N TYR A 186 9.84 -2.85 8.77
CA TYR A 186 8.61 -2.86 9.57
C TYR A 186 7.51 -3.63 8.86
N GLU A 187 7.10 -4.76 9.44
CA GLU A 187 5.88 -5.46 9.03
C GLU A 187 4.66 -4.75 9.62
N LEU A 188 3.72 -4.37 8.76
CA LEU A 188 2.57 -3.55 9.14
C LEU A 188 1.26 -4.29 8.90
N THR A 189 0.46 -4.42 9.94
CA THR A 189 -0.87 -5.05 9.90
C THR A 189 -1.93 -4.12 10.49
N GLY A 190 -3.20 -4.42 10.20
CA GLY A 190 -4.31 -3.90 11.00
C GLY A 190 -4.30 -4.49 12.42
N PRO A 191 -5.19 -4.02 13.30
CA PRO A 191 -5.25 -4.47 14.70
C PRO A 191 -5.81 -5.89 14.87
N GLU A 192 -6.44 -6.45 13.84
CA GLU A 192 -7.26 -7.65 13.95
C GLU A 192 -7.05 -8.59 12.77
N SER A 193 -7.09 -9.88 13.05
CA SER A 193 -7.10 -10.97 12.07
C SER A 193 -8.56 -11.35 11.78
N MET A 194 -8.99 -11.26 10.52
CA MET A 194 -10.39 -11.49 10.13
C MET A 194 -10.53 -12.08 8.74
N THR A 195 -11.62 -12.80 8.51
CA THR A 195 -11.93 -13.36 7.19
C THR A 195 -12.32 -12.27 6.19
N GLN A 196 -12.19 -12.55 4.90
CA GLN A 196 -12.72 -11.65 3.87
C GLN A 196 -14.24 -11.51 3.98
N ARG A 197 -14.98 -12.57 4.35
CA ARG A 197 -16.41 -12.49 4.67
C ARG A 197 -16.66 -11.46 5.77
N ARG A 198 -15.88 -11.50 6.85
CA ARG A 198 -16.04 -10.56 7.96
C ARG A 198 -15.81 -9.11 7.53
N GLN A 199 -14.87 -8.85 6.63
CA GLN A 199 -14.67 -7.53 6.04
C GLN A 199 -15.92 -7.06 5.27
N ALA A 200 -16.51 -7.91 4.42
CA ALA A 200 -17.74 -7.58 3.70
C ALA A 200 -18.95 -7.34 4.63
N GLU A 201 -19.08 -8.11 5.72
CA GLU A 201 -20.10 -7.87 6.75
C GLU A 201 -19.94 -6.53 7.45
N LEU A 202 -18.70 -6.13 7.78
CA LEU A 202 -18.40 -4.83 8.39
C LEU A 202 -18.73 -3.67 7.45
N ILE A 203 -18.53 -3.85 6.14
CA ILE A 203 -18.99 -2.89 5.12
C ILE A 203 -20.53 -2.82 5.11
N GLY A 204 -21.21 -3.97 5.19
CA GLY A 204 -22.67 -4.00 5.29
C GLY A 204 -23.19 -3.27 6.53
N ALA A 205 -22.56 -3.48 7.69
CA ALA A 205 -22.87 -2.74 8.91
C ALA A 205 -22.64 -1.22 8.75
N ALA A 206 -21.51 -0.83 8.15
CA ALA A 206 -21.16 0.58 7.93
C ALA A 206 -22.09 1.32 6.97
N THR A 207 -22.69 0.60 6.01
CA THR A 207 -23.67 1.14 5.06
C THR A 207 -25.12 1.02 5.54
N GLY A 208 -25.36 0.31 6.65
CA GLY A 208 -26.70 0.01 7.15
C GLY A 208 -27.47 -0.99 6.27
N ARG A 209 -26.79 -1.74 5.39
CA ARG A 209 -27.39 -2.71 4.46
C ARG A 209 -26.61 -4.02 4.50
N PRO A 210 -27.25 -5.18 4.74
CA PRO A 210 -26.57 -6.46 4.68
C PRO A 210 -25.90 -6.68 3.32
N VAL A 211 -24.70 -7.25 3.33
CA VAL A 211 -23.98 -7.68 2.12
C VAL A 211 -24.01 -9.21 2.07
N THR A 212 -24.56 -9.76 1.00
CA THR A 212 -24.53 -11.20 0.74
C THR A 212 -23.15 -11.59 0.22
N VAL A 213 -22.49 -12.54 0.86
CA VAL A 213 -21.16 -13.02 0.46
C VAL A 213 -21.27 -14.42 -0.12
N VAL A 214 -20.97 -14.53 -1.41
CA VAL A 214 -20.81 -15.81 -2.12
C VAL A 214 -19.35 -16.22 -2.05
N ASP A 215 -19.08 -17.30 -1.32
CA ASP A 215 -17.75 -17.89 -1.25
C ASP A 215 -17.45 -18.68 -2.52
N LEU A 216 -16.34 -18.35 -3.18
CA LEU A 216 -15.85 -19.05 -4.35
C LEU A 216 -14.61 -19.87 -4.00
N VAL A 217 -14.60 -21.15 -4.37
CA VAL A 217 -13.46 -22.06 -4.18
C VAL A 217 -13.02 -22.66 -5.52
N ASP A 218 -11.83 -23.27 -5.54
CA ASP A 218 -11.28 -24.00 -6.68
C ASP A 218 -11.34 -23.24 -8.01
N GLY A 219 -11.94 -23.84 -9.05
CA GLY A 219 -12.04 -23.24 -10.38
C GLY A 219 -12.86 -21.95 -10.42
N ALA A 220 -13.87 -21.81 -9.54
CA ALA A 220 -14.66 -20.59 -9.46
C ALA A 220 -13.85 -19.43 -8.85
N ALA A 221 -13.02 -19.73 -7.84
CA ALA A 221 -12.08 -18.77 -7.27
C ALA A 221 -11.07 -18.29 -8.33
N ARG A 222 -10.49 -19.23 -9.10
CA ARG A 222 -9.57 -18.89 -10.20
C ARG A 222 -10.24 -17.99 -11.24
N ALA A 223 -11.42 -18.36 -11.73
CA ALA A 223 -12.12 -17.59 -12.76
C ALA A 223 -12.41 -16.15 -12.28
N GLN A 224 -12.78 -15.97 -11.01
CA GLN A 224 -12.97 -14.64 -10.45
C GLN A 224 -11.65 -13.86 -10.35
N LEU A 225 -10.57 -14.47 -9.87
CA LEU A 225 -9.26 -13.81 -9.84
C LEU A 225 -8.74 -13.44 -11.24
N GLU A 226 -9.06 -14.24 -12.27
CA GLU A 226 -8.73 -13.90 -13.67
C GLU A 226 -9.50 -12.67 -14.16
N LEU A 227 -10.75 -12.47 -13.73
CA LEU A 227 -11.49 -11.22 -14.00
C LEU A 227 -10.88 -10.04 -13.26
N ASP A 228 -10.52 -10.23 -11.99
CA ASP A 228 -10.02 -9.16 -11.12
C ASP A 228 -8.58 -8.73 -11.48
N TYR A 229 -7.72 -9.69 -11.86
CA TYR A 229 -6.28 -9.48 -12.01
C TYR A 229 -5.70 -9.93 -13.37
N GLY A 230 -6.45 -10.62 -14.22
CA GLY A 230 -5.92 -11.15 -15.49
C GLY A 230 -5.41 -10.07 -16.44
N GLY A 231 -6.00 -8.88 -16.40
CA GLY A 231 -5.59 -7.72 -17.19
C GLY A 231 -4.20 -7.16 -16.82
N PHE A 232 -3.64 -7.50 -15.65
CA PHE A 232 -2.30 -7.04 -15.27
C PHE A 232 -1.18 -7.77 -16.01
N GLY A 233 -1.45 -8.94 -16.60
CA GLY A 233 -0.47 -9.69 -17.39
C GLY A 233 0.76 -10.16 -16.61
N VAL A 234 0.67 -10.28 -15.27
CA VAL A 234 1.76 -10.72 -14.41
C VAL A 234 1.77 -12.26 -14.34
N PRO A 235 2.79 -12.95 -14.88
CA PRO A 235 2.86 -14.41 -14.84
C PRO A 235 2.84 -14.95 -13.41
N GLY A 236 2.07 -16.01 -13.16
CA GLY A 236 1.96 -16.68 -11.86
C GLY A 236 1.20 -15.90 -10.78
N LEU A 237 0.71 -14.69 -11.05
CA LEU A 237 0.00 -13.87 -10.05
C LEU A 237 -1.26 -14.57 -9.54
N ILE A 238 -2.08 -15.10 -10.44
CA ILE A 238 -3.33 -15.78 -10.08
C ILE A 238 -3.05 -17.00 -9.19
N ASP A 239 -2.05 -17.80 -9.55
CA ASP A 239 -1.67 -19.00 -8.81
C ASP A 239 -1.17 -18.65 -7.40
N SER A 240 -0.35 -17.60 -7.31
CA SER A 240 0.20 -17.09 -6.05
C SER A 240 -0.90 -16.56 -5.12
N VAL A 241 -1.82 -15.73 -5.63
CA VAL A 241 -2.94 -15.19 -4.84
C VAL A 241 -3.89 -16.30 -4.40
N LEU A 242 -4.24 -17.21 -5.31
CA LEU A 242 -5.12 -18.34 -5.02
C LEU A 242 -4.51 -19.27 -3.96
N GLY A 243 -3.21 -19.60 -4.09
CA GLY A 243 -2.50 -20.41 -3.09
C GLY A 243 -2.45 -19.73 -1.73
N THR A 244 -2.21 -18.42 -1.70
CA THR A 244 -2.17 -17.63 -0.46
C THR A 244 -3.52 -17.63 0.25
N TYR A 245 -4.61 -17.38 -0.46
CA TYR A 245 -5.95 -17.38 0.14
C TYR A 245 -6.40 -18.78 0.57
N ALA A 246 -6.14 -19.81 -0.24
CA ALA A 246 -6.47 -21.19 0.13
C ALA A 246 -5.73 -21.62 1.40
N ALA A 247 -4.44 -21.26 1.53
CA ALA A 247 -3.62 -21.60 2.69
C ALA A 247 -4.02 -20.84 3.97
N SER A 248 -4.65 -19.66 3.87
CA SER A 248 -5.04 -18.87 5.04
C SER A 248 -6.45 -19.15 5.56
N VAL A 249 -7.20 -20.06 4.93
CA VAL A 249 -8.49 -20.53 5.48
C VAL A 249 -8.25 -21.27 6.80
N GLY A 250 -8.96 -20.85 7.84
CA GLY A 250 -8.82 -21.45 9.19
C GLY A 250 -7.50 -21.15 9.90
N THR A 251 -6.61 -20.36 9.29
CA THR A 251 -5.33 -19.95 9.86
C THR A 251 -5.36 -18.47 10.16
N ALA A 252 -5.17 -18.07 11.43
CA ALA A 252 -5.11 -16.67 11.80
C ALA A 252 -3.95 -15.96 11.07
N ALA A 253 -4.26 -14.88 10.36
CA ALA A 253 -3.24 -13.97 9.84
C ALA A 253 -2.47 -13.31 11.00
N PRO A 254 -1.15 -13.12 10.87
CA PRO A 254 -0.34 -12.42 11.86
C PRO A 254 -0.87 -11.00 12.15
N VAL A 255 -0.72 -10.55 13.40
CA VAL A 255 -1.01 -9.18 13.83
C VAL A 255 0.21 -8.64 14.55
N THR A 256 0.73 -7.51 14.11
CA THR A 256 1.89 -6.84 14.71
C THR A 256 1.47 -5.61 15.52
N ASP A 257 2.31 -5.21 16.46
CA ASP A 257 2.13 -3.97 17.24
C ASP A 257 2.85 -2.77 16.62
N THR A 258 3.43 -2.92 15.42
CA THR A 258 4.36 -1.97 14.82
C THR A 258 3.77 -0.57 14.69
N VAL A 259 2.49 -0.45 14.28
CA VAL A 259 1.83 0.85 14.20
C VAL A 259 1.78 1.53 15.57
N ALA A 260 1.37 0.81 16.61
CA ALA A 260 1.30 1.35 17.97
C ALA A 260 2.67 1.76 18.50
N ARG A 261 3.67 0.89 18.31
CA ARG A 261 5.04 1.13 18.78
C ARG A 261 5.69 2.34 18.11
N ILE A 262 5.49 2.53 16.80
CA ILE A 262 6.14 3.61 16.04
C ILE A 262 5.37 4.93 16.15
N THR A 263 4.03 4.88 16.16
CA THR A 263 3.21 6.10 16.10
C THR A 263 2.66 6.55 17.45
N GLY A 264 2.76 5.73 18.49
CA GLY A 264 2.21 5.98 19.82
C GLY A 264 0.68 5.92 19.90
N ARG A 265 -0.01 5.49 18.83
CA ARG A 265 -1.47 5.35 18.76
C ARG A 265 -1.89 3.96 18.32
N ALA A 266 -3.06 3.51 18.77
CA ALA A 266 -3.61 2.24 18.31
C ALA A 266 -3.80 2.23 16.77
N PRO A 267 -3.56 1.08 16.10
CA PRO A 267 -3.90 0.92 14.70
C PRO A 267 -5.41 1.01 14.50
N THR A 268 -5.82 1.53 13.34
CA THR A 268 -7.20 1.82 13.01
C THR A 268 -7.94 0.52 12.65
N PRO A 269 -9.05 0.18 13.30
CA PRO A 269 -9.85 -0.99 12.96
C PRO A 269 -10.43 -0.92 11.55
N PHE A 270 -10.64 -2.09 10.92
CA PHE A 270 -11.28 -2.16 9.61
C PHE A 270 -12.72 -1.62 9.62
N ALA A 271 -13.44 -1.75 10.74
CA ALA A 271 -14.78 -1.19 10.91
C ALA A 271 -14.79 0.34 10.74
N ASP A 272 -13.78 1.03 11.27
CA ASP A 272 -13.64 2.47 11.14
C ASP A 272 -13.29 2.84 9.69
N TRP A 273 -12.38 2.09 9.06
CA TRP A 273 -12.09 2.26 7.64
C TRP A 273 -13.35 2.12 6.78
N ALA A 274 -14.19 1.11 7.04
CA ALA A 274 -15.44 0.88 6.32
C ALA A 274 -16.44 2.02 6.52
N LEU A 275 -16.52 2.59 7.73
CA LEU A 275 -17.35 3.76 8.04
C LEU A 275 -16.88 5.03 7.31
N GLU A 276 -15.57 5.26 7.25
CA GLU A 276 -14.96 6.38 6.52
C GLU A 276 -15.23 6.28 5.00
N HIS A 277 -15.21 5.06 4.46
CA HIS A 277 -15.34 4.79 3.03
C HIS A 277 -16.75 4.35 2.59
N ARG A 278 -17.74 4.36 3.49
CA ARG A 278 -19.09 3.83 3.24
C ARG A 278 -19.77 4.35 1.97
N GLN A 279 -19.48 5.60 1.59
CA GLN A 279 -20.05 6.21 0.38
C GLN A 279 -19.64 5.48 -0.91
N ALA A 280 -18.49 4.82 -0.93
CA ALA A 280 -18.07 4.02 -2.08
C ALA A 280 -19.03 2.85 -2.34
N PHE A 281 -19.65 2.33 -1.28
CA PHE A 281 -20.48 1.12 -1.28
C PHE A 281 -21.99 1.41 -1.31
N THR A 282 -22.41 2.66 -1.13
CA THR A 282 -23.82 3.06 -1.25
C THR A 282 -24.18 3.36 -2.70
N ALA A 283 -25.34 2.89 -3.15
CA ALA A 283 -25.91 3.32 -4.42
C ALA A 283 -26.10 4.85 -4.41
N ALA A 284 -25.89 5.48 -5.57
CA ALA A 284 -26.08 6.92 -5.75
C ALA A 284 -27.56 7.32 -5.65
#